data_AF-A0A061JBG6-F1
#
_entry.id   AF-A0A061JBG6-F1
#
_cell.length_a   1.000
_cell.length_b   1.000
_cell.length_c   1.000
_cell.angle_alpha   90.00
_cell.angle_beta   90.00
_cell.angle_gamma   90.00
#
_symmetry.space_group_name_H-M   'P 1'
#
loop_
_entity.id
_entity.type
_entity.pdbx_description
1 polymer ?
#
loop_
_entity_poly.entity_id
_entity_poly.type
_entity_poly.pdbx_seq_one_letter_code
_entity_poly.pdbx_strand_id
1 'polypeptide(L)'
;MAMMIAMPEFKRRISAWLFSMEWEESRQAVLKPMHRLQDSMGAVLNSKHLPYYLGLLLGFGNMMNYGDARRGNAGAISVSLLDKLELTKDNRGKSSLFTYLIGTVKLRHPEALHLIDEMKPVLAAGVTQISWEDTGVAVQEAEKAVQVFQNDCSFVKKKLVELGTDAEDPFIPFSVEFTTRVLGELQELKQHYSRLDNTRTKFLRYFGIVDAKKKPENIFFLLVPFIERLRRSVQDMVKKERRSANKGQKLGDGEFAHVVANLQEQVAL
;
A
#
# COMPACT_ATOMS: atom_id res chain seq x y z
N MET A 1 -12.70 -57.70 -14.63
CA MET A 1 -13.13 -56.69 -13.65
C MET A 1 -11.87 -56.28 -12.89
N ALA A 2 -11.17 -55.27 -13.39
CA ALA A 2 -9.88 -54.86 -12.82
C ALA A 2 -10.11 -54.38 -11.38
N MET A 3 -9.54 -55.09 -10.42
CA MET A 3 -9.43 -54.59 -9.05
C MET A 3 -8.78 -53.22 -9.15
N MET A 4 -9.49 -52.17 -8.71
CA MET A 4 -8.81 -51.01 -8.16
C MET A 4 -7.96 -51.54 -7.02
N ILE A 5 -6.73 -51.95 -7.32
CA ILE A 5 -5.65 -52.08 -6.35
C ILE A 5 -5.74 -50.79 -5.56
N ALA A 6 -6.05 -50.89 -4.26
CA ALA A 6 -6.24 -49.73 -3.41
C ALA A 6 -5.04 -48.81 -3.60
N MET A 7 -5.26 -47.67 -4.26
CA MET A 7 -4.20 -46.75 -4.67
C MET A 7 -3.38 -46.40 -3.41
N PRO A 8 -2.09 -46.75 -3.36
CA PRO A 8 -1.30 -46.55 -2.15
C PRO A 8 -1.34 -45.08 -1.73
N GLU A 9 -1.57 -44.82 -0.44
CA GLU A 9 -1.67 -43.45 0.10
C GLU A 9 -2.72 -42.57 -0.62
N PHE A 10 -3.85 -43.14 -1.06
CA PHE A 10 -4.91 -42.41 -1.79
C PHE A 10 -5.26 -41.04 -1.20
N LYS A 11 -5.49 -40.94 0.12
CA LYS A 11 -5.82 -39.67 0.78
C LYS A 11 -4.73 -38.60 0.60
N ARG A 12 -3.46 -38.98 0.69
CA ARG A 12 -2.32 -38.06 0.53
C ARG A 12 -2.12 -37.65 -0.92
N ARG A 13 -2.41 -38.54 -1.87
CA ARG A 13 -2.41 -38.19 -3.30
C ARG A 13 -3.46 -37.15 -3.63
N ILE A 14 -4.69 -37.34 -3.14
CA ILE A 14 -5.77 -36.36 -3.31
C ILE A 14 -5.40 -35.02 -2.65
N SER A 15 -4.87 -35.05 -1.42
CA SER A 15 -4.37 -33.85 -0.73
C SER A 15 -3.32 -33.10 -1.56
N ALA A 16 -2.32 -33.83 -2.07
CA ALA A 16 -1.25 -33.25 -2.88
C ALA A 16 -1.76 -32.67 -4.21
N TRP A 17 -2.71 -33.34 -4.88
CA TRP A 17 -3.33 -32.83 -6.10
C TRP A 17 -4.19 -31.60 -5.84
N LEU A 18 -5.01 -31.61 -4.78
CA LEU A 18 -5.82 -30.45 -4.43
C LEU A 18 -4.95 -29.23 -4.16
N PHE A 19 -3.91 -29.39 -3.34
CA PHE A 19 -2.92 -28.33 -3.12
C PHE A 19 -2.31 -27.82 -4.44
N SER A 20 -1.99 -28.73 -5.36
CA SER A 20 -1.38 -28.34 -6.63
C SER A 20 -2.29 -27.48 -7.52
N MET A 21 -3.60 -27.68 -7.42
CA MET A 21 -4.61 -26.91 -8.14
C MET A 21 -4.88 -25.55 -7.49
N GLU A 22 -4.82 -25.47 -6.16
CA GLU A 22 -5.16 -24.27 -5.39
C GLU A 22 -3.97 -23.34 -5.13
N TRP A 23 -2.74 -23.83 -5.28
CA TRP A 23 -1.53 -23.10 -4.89
C TRP A 23 -1.40 -21.74 -5.57
N GLU A 24 -1.61 -21.65 -6.89
CA GLU A 24 -1.42 -20.38 -7.61
C GLU A 24 -2.40 -19.31 -7.14
N GLU A 25 -3.68 -19.67 -6.96
CA GLU A 25 -4.69 -18.73 -6.45
C GLU A 25 -4.35 -18.29 -5.02
N SER A 26 -3.99 -19.25 -4.16
CA SER A 26 -3.60 -18.97 -2.78
C SER A 26 -2.38 -18.05 -2.71
N ARG A 27 -1.36 -18.30 -3.53
CA ARG A 27 -0.15 -17.47 -3.62
C ARG A 27 -0.49 -16.05 -4.09
N GLN A 28 -1.33 -15.90 -5.11
CA GLN A 28 -1.76 -14.59 -5.61
C GLN A 28 -2.60 -13.81 -4.59
N ALA A 29 -3.40 -14.50 -3.77
CA ALA A 29 -4.16 -13.89 -2.69
C ALA A 29 -3.25 -13.24 -1.63
N VAL A 30 -2.03 -13.76 -1.43
CA VAL A 30 -1.01 -13.17 -0.55
C VAL A 30 -0.19 -12.08 -1.25
N LEU A 31 0.23 -12.30 -2.50
CA LEU A 31 1.10 -11.35 -3.23
C LEU A 31 0.40 -10.01 -3.51
N LYS A 32 -0.87 -10.03 -3.88
CA LYS A 32 -1.62 -8.81 -4.23
C LYS A 32 -1.64 -7.77 -3.11
N PRO A 33 -2.06 -8.07 -1.87
CA PRO A 33 -2.02 -7.10 -0.77
C PRO A 33 -0.59 -6.68 -0.41
N MET A 34 0.39 -7.60 -0.50
CA MET A 34 1.80 -7.27 -0.28
C MET A 34 2.32 -6.22 -1.27
N HIS A 35 2.05 -6.38 -2.57
CA HIS A 35 2.46 -5.41 -3.59
C HIS A 35 1.78 -4.05 -3.39
N ARG A 36 0.48 -4.05 -3.08
CA ARG A 36 -0.26 -2.83 -2.73
C ARG A 36 0.40 -2.07 -1.59
N LEU A 37 0.74 -2.75 -0.49
CA LEU A 37 1.46 -2.13 0.63
C LEU A 37 2.85 -1.63 0.23
N GLN A 38 3.60 -2.42 -0.54
CA GLN A 38 4.94 -2.07 -1.04
C GLN A 38 4.91 -0.77 -1.86
N ASP A 39 3.97 -0.67 -2.79
CA ASP A 39 3.83 0.46 -3.69
C ASP A 39 3.33 1.71 -2.96
N SER A 40 2.35 1.57 -2.06
CA SER A 40 1.84 2.71 -1.28
C SER A 40 2.88 3.25 -0.29
N MET A 41 3.61 2.39 0.42
CA MET A 41 4.70 2.86 1.29
C MET A 41 5.85 3.46 0.47
N GLY A 42 6.16 2.86 -0.69
CA GLY A 42 7.14 3.40 -1.63
C GLY A 42 6.77 4.79 -2.14
N ALA A 43 5.51 5.02 -2.51
CA ALA A 43 4.99 6.31 -2.94
C ALA A 43 5.19 7.40 -1.87
N VAL A 44 4.89 7.08 -0.60
CA VAL A 44 5.10 8.02 0.51
C VAL A 44 6.58 8.31 0.72
N LEU A 45 7.43 7.29 0.74
CA LEU A 45 8.87 7.43 0.96
C LEU A 45 9.58 8.21 -0.15
N ASN A 46 9.08 8.10 -1.39
CA ASN A 46 9.68 8.75 -2.56
C ASN A 46 9.03 10.10 -2.92
N SER A 47 8.01 10.52 -2.16
CA SER A 47 7.30 11.78 -2.41
C SER A 47 8.22 12.98 -2.23
N LYS A 48 8.28 13.84 -3.25
CA LYS A 48 9.02 15.10 -3.19
C LYS A 48 8.21 16.20 -2.51
N HIS A 49 6.89 16.11 -2.60
CA HIS A 49 5.98 17.18 -2.18
C HIS A 49 5.41 16.98 -0.78
N LEU A 50 5.27 15.74 -0.28
CA LEU A 50 4.78 15.50 1.09
C LEU A 50 5.62 16.21 2.17
N PRO A 51 6.98 16.22 2.11
CA PRO A 51 7.79 16.98 3.05
C PRO A 51 7.44 18.47 3.09
N TYR A 52 7.07 19.07 1.95
CA TYR A 52 6.68 20.49 1.88
C TYR A 52 5.41 20.75 2.69
N TYR A 53 4.39 19.90 2.56
CA TYR A 53 3.16 20.01 3.36
C TYR A 53 3.44 19.85 4.87
N LEU A 54 4.26 18.85 5.24
CA LEU A 54 4.62 18.62 6.63
C LEU A 54 5.43 19.80 7.20
N GLY A 55 6.33 20.39 6.40
CA GLY A 55 7.12 21.57 6.75
C GLY A 55 6.27 22.82 6.93
N LEU A 56 5.30 23.08 6.04
CA LEU A 56 4.35 24.17 6.21
C LEU A 56 3.54 24.01 7.50
N LEU A 57 3.05 22.80 7.78
CA LEU A 57 2.30 22.51 9.01
C LEU A 57 3.15 22.71 10.26
N LEU A 58 4.43 22.34 10.23
CA LEU A 58 5.38 22.63 11.30
C LEU A 58 5.55 24.14 11.50
N GLY A 59 5.76 24.89 10.41
CA GLY A 59 5.89 26.35 10.46
C GLY A 59 4.65 27.03 11.02
N PHE A 60 3.45 26.65 10.55
CA PHE A 60 2.19 27.15 11.08
C PHE A 60 2.03 26.83 12.56
N GLY A 61 2.31 25.58 12.97
CA GLY A 61 2.26 25.17 14.37
C GLY A 61 3.20 25.98 15.25
N ASN A 62 4.44 26.21 14.82
CA ASN A 62 5.42 27.00 15.55
C ASN A 62 5.03 28.47 15.67
N MET A 63 4.46 29.06 14.62
CA MET A 63 3.99 30.44 14.64
C MET A 63 2.75 30.60 15.55
N MET A 64 1.79 29.68 15.44
CA MET A 64 0.54 29.73 16.22
C MET A 64 0.75 29.46 17.71
N ASN A 65 1.75 28.65 18.06
CA ASN A 65 2.10 28.34 19.45
C ASN A 65 3.33 29.12 19.94
N TYR A 66 3.67 30.24 19.28
CA TYR A 66 4.81 31.06 19.69
C TYR A 66 4.64 31.54 21.14
N GLY A 67 5.66 31.35 21.97
CA GLY A 67 5.62 31.66 23.40
C GLY A 67 5.12 30.52 24.30
N ASP A 68 4.56 29.43 23.75
CA ASP A 68 4.29 28.21 24.51
C ASP A 68 5.60 27.43 24.72
N ALA A 69 6.03 27.25 25.97
CA ALA A 69 7.29 26.58 26.31
C ALA A 69 7.37 25.10 25.90
N ARG A 70 6.24 24.45 25.61
CA ARG A 70 6.16 23.02 25.21
C ARG A 70 5.83 22.84 23.74
N ARG A 71 5.14 23.81 23.11
CA ARG A 71 4.60 23.68 21.74
C ARG A 71 5.17 24.70 20.76
N GLY A 72 5.72 25.81 21.26
CA GLY A 72 6.46 26.78 20.45
C GLY A 72 7.86 26.27 20.15
N ASN A 73 8.34 26.50 18.93
CA ASN A 73 9.67 26.09 18.47
C ASN A 73 9.91 24.56 18.46
N ALA A 74 8.91 23.77 18.07
CA ALA A 74 9.05 22.34 17.87
C ALA A 74 9.93 22.04 16.64
N GLY A 75 10.67 20.92 16.70
CA GLY A 75 11.45 20.39 15.57
C GLY A 75 10.69 19.41 14.67
N ALA A 76 9.49 18.98 15.09
CA ALA A 76 8.65 18.03 14.36
C ALA A 76 7.17 18.19 14.71
N ILE A 77 6.30 17.71 13.83
CA ILE A 77 4.86 17.56 14.09
C ILE A 77 4.51 16.07 14.19
N SER A 78 3.54 15.74 15.04
CA SER A 78 2.94 14.40 15.01
C SER A 78 2.11 14.27 13.74
N VAL A 79 2.24 13.13 13.04
CA VAL A 79 1.38 12.79 11.90
C VAL A 79 -0.11 12.78 12.25
N SER A 80 -0.46 12.60 13.54
CA SER A 80 -1.83 12.74 14.00
C SER A 80 -2.41 14.13 13.70
N LEU A 81 -1.59 15.19 13.57
CA LEU A 81 -2.08 16.53 13.26
C LEU A 81 -2.92 16.59 11.98
N LEU A 82 -2.68 15.70 11.01
CA LEU A 82 -3.44 15.62 9.76
C LEU A 82 -4.96 15.45 9.98
N ASP A 83 -5.38 14.80 11.08
CA ASP A 83 -6.79 14.62 11.43
C ASP A 83 -7.47 15.88 12.00
N LYS A 84 -6.68 16.82 12.54
CA LYS A 84 -7.15 18.00 13.27
C LYS A 84 -7.22 19.26 12.41
N LEU A 85 -6.70 19.23 11.19
CA LEU A 85 -6.56 20.44 10.36
C LEU A 85 -7.88 21.17 10.06
N GLU A 86 -9.01 20.48 10.13
CA GLU A 86 -10.35 21.09 9.97
C GLU A 86 -10.93 21.68 11.25
N LEU A 87 -10.48 21.18 12.40
CA LEU A 87 -10.98 21.58 13.71
C LEU A 87 -10.44 22.96 14.09
N THR A 88 -9.24 23.29 13.63
CA THR A 88 -8.64 24.61 13.80
C THR A 88 -9.19 25.57 12.76
N LYS A 89 -10.02 26.52 13.18
CA LYS A 89 -10.66 27.51 12.32
C LYS A 89 -10.21 28.93 12.64
N ASP A 90 -10.38 29.83 11.69
CA ASP A 90 -10.22 31.27 11.89
C ASP A 90 -11.27 31.84 12.86
N ASN A 91 -11.08 33.08 13.30
CA ASN A 91 -11.97 33.75 14.28
C ASN A 91 -13.43 33.85 13.81
N ARG A 92 -13.70 33.70 12.51
CA ARG A 92 -15.05 33.75 11.92
C ARG A 92 -15.63 32.35 11.68
N GLY A 93 -14.88 31.28 11.95
CA GLY A 93 -15.30 29.89 11.72
C GLY A 93 -15.47 29.52 10.24
N LYS A 94 -14.97 30.35 9.31
CA LYS A 94 -15.17 30.22 7.86
C LYS A 94 -14.06 29.43 7.17
N SER A 95 -12.81 29.57 7.61
CA SER A 95 -11.66 28.90 7.00
C SER A 95 -10.96 28.02 8.02
N SER A 96 -10.72 26.76 7.66
CA SER A 96 -9.91 25.85 8.46
C SER A 96 -8.41 26.02 8.17
N LEU A 97 -7.56 25.48 9.06
CA LEU A 97 -6.12 25.39 8.83
C LEU A 97 -5.80 24.58 7.58
N PHE A 98 -6.59 23.53 7.29
CA PHE A 98 -6.49 22.80 6.02
C PHE A 98 -6.73 23.71 4.82
N THR A 99 -7.82 24.50 4.84
CA THR A 99 -8.14 25.43 3.75
C THR A 99 -7.02 26.46 3.54
N TYR A 100 -6.46 26.98 4.64
CA TYR A 100 -5.34 27.90 4.60
C TYR A 100 -4.06 27.27 4.06
N LEU A 101 -3.77 26.02 4.44
CA LEU A 101 -2.65 25.24 3.92
C LEU A 101 -2.73 25.09 2.41
N ILE A 102 -3.88 24.65 1.86
CA ILE A 102 -4.02 24.48 0.42
C ILE A 102 -3.92 25.83 -0.32
N GLY A 103 -4.51 26.90 0.25
CA GLY A 103 -4.37 28.25 -0.31
C GLY A 103 -2.92 28.73 -0.34
N THR A 104 -2.15 28.44 0.70
CA THR A 104 -0.72 28.78 0.79
C THR A 104 0.09 28.01 -0.25
N VAL A 105 -0.12 26.70 -0.36
CA VAL A 105 0.53 25.86 -1.38
C VAL A 105 0.24 26.39 -2.78
N LYS A 106 -1.04 26.65 -3.11
CA LYS A 106 -1.42 27.19 -4.41
C LYS A 106 -0.70 28.51 -4.75
N LEU A 107 -0.55 29.39 -3.76
CA LEU A 107 0.03 30.71 -3.97
C LEU A 107 1.57 30.68 -4.04
N ARG A 108 2.21 29.84 -3.23
CA ARG A 108 3.67 29.90 -3.00
C ARG A 108 4.46 28.80 -3.69
N HIS A 109 3.85 27.64 -3.92
CA HIS A 109 4.51 26.45 -4.45
C HIS A 109 3.47 25.53 -5.13
N PRO A 110 2.82 25.99 -6.22
CA PRO A 110 1.73 25.27 -6.88
C PRO A 110 2.10 23.88 -7.40
N GLU A 111 3.37 23.62 -7.70
CA GLU A 111 3.90 22.31 -8.07
C GLU A 111 3.67 21.25 -6.98
N ALA A 112 3.58 21.64 -5.70
CA ALA A 112 3.25 20.70 -4.64
C ALA A 112 1.83 20.13 -4.72
N LEU A 113 0.95 20.69 -5.55
CA LEU A 113 -0.34 20.06 -5.84
C LEU A 113 -0.18 18.70 -6.54
N HIS A 114 0.95 18.43 -7.21
CA HIS A 114 1.29 17.12 -7.78
C HIS A 114 1.48 16.00 -6.74
N LEU A 115 1.41 16.33 -5.44
CA LEU A 115 1.31 15.33 -4.40
C LEU A 115 0.16 14.34 -4.65
N ILE A 116 -0.95 14.77 -5.26
CA ILE A 116 -2.07 13.87 -5.59
C ILE A 116 -1.68 12.78 -6.59
N ASP A 117 -0.74 13.09 -7.50
CA ASP A 117 -0.23 12.17 -8.51
C ASP A 117 0.76 11.18 -7.90
N GLU A 118 1.68 11.69 -7.06
CA GLU A 118 2.60 10.86 -6.29
C GLU A 118 1.85 9.87 -5.37
N MET A 119 0.68 10.26 -4.87
CA MET A 119 -0.13 9.44 -3.96
C MET A 119 -1.17 8.55 -4.66
N LYS A 120 -1.19 8.46 -6.00
CA LYS A 120 -2.08 7.53 -6.74
C LYS A 120 -2.03 6.10 -6.19
N PRO A 121 -0.84 5.51 -5.89
CA PRO A 121 -0.77 4.17 -5.30
C PRO A 121 -1.44 4.06 -3.93
N VAL A 122 -1.41 5.12 -3.12
CA VAL A 122 -2.05 5.14 -1.79
C VAL A 122 -3.58 5.17 -1.92
N LEU A 123 -4.10 5.95 -2.87
CA LEU A 123 -5.54 6.10 -3.07
C LEU A 123 -6.19 4.89 -3.77
N ALA A 124 -5.50 4.28 -4.74
CA ALA A 124 -6.05 3.18 -5.54
C ALA A 124 -5.99 1.81 -4.85
N ALA A 125 -5.08 1.62 -3.90
CA ALA A 125 -4.77 0.30 -3.35
C ALA A 125 -5.70 -0.16 -2.22
N GLY A 126 -6.56 0.70 -1.68
CA GLY A 126 -7.40 0.35 -0.52
C GLY A 126 -6.58 -0.06 0.70
N VAL A 127 -5.39 0.52 0.89
CA VAL A 127 -4.41 0.11 1.92
C VAL A 127 -4.91 0.16 3.35
N THR A 128 -5.95 0.94 3.64
CA THR A 128 -6.61 0.98 4.94
C THR A 128 -7.39 -0.29 5.27
N GLN A 129 -7.63 -1.15 4.28
CA GLN A 129 -8.31 -2.44 4.43
C GLN A 129 -7.33 -3.62 4.50
N ILE A 130 -6.02 -3.37 4.40
CA ILE A 130 -5.00 -4.42 4.42
C ILE A 130 -4.39 -4.45 5.83
N SER A 131 -4.53 -5.58 6.52
CA SER A 131 -3.92 -5.83 7.83
C SER A 131 -2.47 -6.29 7.68
N TRP A 132 -1.55 -5.63 8.38
CA TRP A 132 -0.15 -6.05 8.41
C TRP A 132 0.02 -7.43 9.05
N GLU A 133 -0.72 -7.70 10.13
CA GLU A 133 -0.65 -8.97 10.86
C GLU A 133 -1.18 -10.11 10.00
N ASP A 134 -2.32 -9.92 9.34
CA ASP A 134 -2.94 -10.96 8.51
C ASP A 134 -2.04 -11.28 7.31
N THR A 135 -1.34 -10.28 6.76
CA THR A 135 -0.34 -10.50 5.70
C THR A 135 0.79 -11.42 6.17
N GLY A 136 1.29 -11.22 7.38
CA GLY A 136 2.31 -12.08 7.97
C GLY A 136 1.82 -13.49 8.27
N VAL A 137 0.59 -13.63 8.77
CA VAL A 137 -0.07 -14.92 8.99
C VAL A 137 -0.24 -15.69 7.68
N ALA A 138 -0.72 -15.02 6.63
CA ALA A 138 -0.94 -15.65 5.33
C ALA A 138 0.35 -16.21 4.70
N VAL A 139 1.50 -15.53 4.87
CA VAL A 139 2.81 -16.05 4.45
C VAL A 139 3.20 -17.30 5.24
N GLN A 140 2.95 -17.31 6.57
CA GLN A 140 3.21 -18.50 7.40
C GLN A 140 2.29 -19.67 7.05
N GLU A 141 1.03 -19.40 6.70
CA GLU A 141 0.08 -20.42 6.25
C GLU A 141 0.49 -21.01 4.90
N ALA A 142 0.95 -20.19 3.95
CA ALA A 142 1.51 -20.67 2.69
C ALA A 142 2.73 -21.57 2.92
N GLU A 143 3.64 -21.21 3.83
CA GLU A 143 4.80 -22.03 4.20
C GLU A 143 4.38 -23.37 4.82
N LYS A 144 3.41 -23.36 5.73
CA LYS A 144 2.86 -24.58 6.33
C LYS A 144 2.18 -25.47 5.27
N ALA A 145 1.43 -24.89 4.34
CA ALA A 145 0.75 -25.64 3.29
C ALA A 145 1.75 -26.36 2.38
N VAL A 146 2.84 -25.68 1.99
CA VAL A 146 3.95 -26.29 1.24
C VAL A 146 4.60 -27.42 2.05
N GLN A 147 4.82 -27.23 3.35
CA GLN A 147 5.40 -28.27 4.20
C GLN A 147 4.50 -29.52 4.30
N VAL A 148 3.18 -29.33 4.41
CA VAL A 148 2.20 -30.44 4.41
C VAL A 148 2.24 -31.18 3.07
N PHE A 149 2.23 -30.46 1.96
CA PHE A 149 2.35 -31.03 0.62
C PHE A 149 3.62 -31.88 0.45
N GLN A 150 4.78 -31.36 0.89
CA GLN A 150 6.04 -32.10 0.82
C GLN A 150 6.03 -33.36 1.68
N ASN A 151 5.43 -33.29 2.87
CA ASN A 151 5.27 -34.46 3.73
C ASN A 151 4.40 -35.52 3.05
N ASP A 152 3.26 -35.12 2.49
CA ASP A 152 2.35 -36.02 1.76
C ASP A 152 3.06 -36.69 0.58
N CYS A 153 3.79 -35.92 -0.24
CA CYS A 153 4.59 -36.48 -1.34
C CYS A 153 5.66 -37.47 -0.85
N SER A 154 6.33 -37.15 0.26
CA SER A 154 7.35 -38.02 0.86
C SER A 154 6.78 -39.34 1.37
N PHE A 155 5.61 -39.31 2.00
CA PHE A 155 4.91 -40.53 2.43
C PHE A 155 4.47 -41.40 1.25
N VAL A 156 3.89 -40.80 0.21
CA VAL A 156 3.48 -41.54 -1.00
C VAL A 156 4.70 -42.18 -1.66
N LYS A 157 5.79 -41.43 -1.84
CA LYS A 157 7.04 -41.96 -2.41
C LYS A 157 7.60 -43.10 -1.57
N LYS A 158 7.67 -42.96 -0.25
CA LYS A 158 8.13 -44.03 0.64
C LYS A 158 7.29 -45.30 0.47
N LYS A 159 5.96 -45.17 0.44
CA LYS A 159 5.05 -46.30 0.28
C LYS A 159 5.24 -47.01 -1.07
N LEU A 160 5.45 -46.25 -2.14
CA LEU A 160 5.70 -46.80 -3.47
C LEU A 160 7.02 -47.57 -3.56
N VAL A 161 8.09 -47.04 -2.94
CA VAL A 161 9.39 -47.73 -2.85
C VAL A 161 9.27 -49.02 -2.05
N GLU A 162 8.54 -49.02 -0.93
CA GLU A 162 8.27 -50.25 -0.15
C GLU A 162 7.54 -51.34 -0.96
N LEU A 163 6.70 -50.92 -1.92
CA LEU A 163 5.96 -51.83 -2.80
C LEU A 163 6.73 -52.19 -4.07
N GLY A 164 7.85 -51.53 -4.36
CA GLY A 164 8.61 -51.71 -5.59
C GLY A 164 7.90 -51.23 -6.86
N THR A 165 6.97 -50.28 -6.73
CA THR A 165 6.12 -49.78 -7.84
C THR A 165 6.36 -48.31 -8.17
N ASP A 166 7.43 -47.70 -7.66
CA ASP A 166 7.72 -46.28 -7.82
C ASP A 166 8.11 -45.88 -9.24
N ALA A 167 8.80 -46.76 -9.98
CA ALA A 167 9.23 -46.49 -11.36
C ALA A 167 8.06 -46.30 -12.34
N GLU A 168 6.93 -46.97 -12.09
CA GLU A 168 5.76 -46.98 -12.98
C GLU A 168 4.67 -45.99 -12.53
N ASP A 169 4.81 -45.38 -11.34
CA ASP A 169 3.74 -44.55 -10.77
C ASP A 169 3.86 -43.07 -11.21
N PRO A 170 2.87 -42.53 -11.92
CA PRO A 170 2.91 -41.16 -12.46
C PRO A 170 2.93 -40.08 -11.37
N PHE A 171 2.65 -40.43 -10.11
CA PHE A 171 2.75 -39.49 -8.99
C PHE A 171 4.20 -39.06 -8.73
N ILE A 172 5.19 -39.93 -8.95
CA ILE A 172 6.60 -39.60 -8.68
C ILE A 172 7.08 -38.41 -9.54
N PRO A 173 7.03 -38.46 -10.89
CA PRO A 173 7.47 -37.33 -11.72
C PRO A 173 6.68 -36.05 -11.43
N PHE A 174 5.35 -36.14 -11.29
CA PHE A 174 4.50 -35.02 -10.87
C PHE A 174 4.98 -34.38 -9.56
N SER A 175 5.18 -35.19 -8.52
CA SER A 175 5.54 -34.69 -7.19
C SER A 175 6.90 -33.99 -7.19
N VAL A 176 7.88 -34.50 -7.96
CA VAL A 176 9.22 -33.91 -8.07
C VAL A 176 9.18 -32.58 -8.81
N GLU A 177 8.51 -32.53 -9.97
CA GLU A 177 8.37 -31.30 -10.76
C GLU A 177 7.65 -30.21 -9.95
N PHE A 178 6.49 -30.56 -9.38
CA PHE A 178 5.69 -29.61 -8.62
C PHE A 178 6.39 -29.15 -7.34
N THR A 179 7.08 -30.05 -6.62
CA THR A 179 7.88 -29.68 -5.44
C THR A 179 8.95 -28.66 -5.80
N THR A 180 9.64 -28.86 -6.92
CA THR A 180 10.69 -27.93 -7.37
C THR A 180 10.12 -26.55 -7.65
N ARG A 181 8.97 -26.49 -8.36
CA ARG A 181 8.27 -25.24 -8.66
C ARG A 181 7.79 -24.52 -7.39
N VAL A 182 7.05 -25.21 -6.54
CA VAL A 182 6.40 -24.60 -5.36
C VAL A 182 7.42 -24.09 -4.34
N LEU A 183 8.57 -24.76 -4.20
CA LEU A 183 9.65 -24.29 -3.33
C LEU A 183 10.30 -23.00 -3.84
N GLY A 184 10.49 -22.88 -5.16
CA GLY A 184 10.97 -21.65 -5.78
C GLY A 184 9.98 -20.49 -5.55
N GLU A 185 8.70 -20.73 -5.83
CA GLU A 185 7.64 -19.74 -5.66
C GLU A 185 7.43 -19.33 -4.20
N LEU A 186 7.52 -20.27 -3.24
CA LEU A 186 7.47 -19.96 -1.82
C LEU A 186 8.68 -19.11 -1.40
N GLN A 187 9.87 -19.41 -1.92
CA GLN A 187 11.06 -18.65 -1.60
C GLN A 187 10.97 -17.22 -2.13
N GLU A 188 10.45 -17.02 -3.35
CA GLU A 188 10.13 -15.69 -3.88
C GLU A 188 9.13 -14.95 -2.99
N LEU A 189 8.03 -15.60 -2.59
CA LEU A 189 7.04 -15.02 -1.68
C LEU A 189 7.68 -14.53 -0.37
N LYS A 190 8.56 -15.34 0.24
CA LYS A 190 9.30 -14.98 1.46
C LYS A 190 10.25 -13.81 1.23
N GLN A 191 10.91 -13.74 0.07
CA GLN A 191 11.77 -12.60 -0.29
C GLN A 191 10.95 -11.31 -0.46
N HIS A 192 9.80 -11.38 -1.12
CA HIS A 192 8.88 -10.24 -1.23
C HIS A 192 8.45 -9.74 0.15
N TYR A 193 8.11 -10.64 1.08
CA TYR A 193 7.70 -10.27 2.43
C TYR A 193 8.83 -9.62 3.23
N SER A 194 10.06 -10.15 3.12
CA SER A 194 11.24 -9.55 3.74
C SER A 194 11.52 -8.14 3.20
N ARG A 195 11.41 -7.92 1.88
CA ARG A 195 11.54 -6.58 1.28
C ARG A 195 10.44 -5.63 1.77
N LEU A 196 9.22 -6.14 1.91
CA LEU A 196 8.10 -5.38 2.41
C LEU A 196 8.31 -4.93 3.86
N ASP A 197 8.79 -5.80 4.75
CA ASP A 197 9.07 -5.45 6.15
C ASP A 197 10.22 -4.42 6.28
N ASN A 198 11.25 -4.53 5.43
CA ASN A 198 12.29 -3.51 5.32
C ASN A 198 11.71 -2.14 4.91
N THR A 199 10.79 -2.14 3.95
CA THR A 199 10.09 -0.93 3.49
C THR A 199 9.21 -0.35 4.60
N ARG A 200 8.46 -1.20 5.31
CA ARG A 200 7.65 -0.82 6.48
C ARG A 200 8.49 -0.15 7.55
N THR A 201 9.65 -0.70 7.87
CA THR A 201 10.55 -0.12 8.87
C THR A 201 11.01 1.28 8.47
N LYS A 202 11.37 1.49 7.19
CA LYS A 202 11.73 2.81 6.67
C LYS A 202 10.54 3.78 6.71
N PHE A 203 9.36 3.30 6.34
CA PHE A 203 8.11 4.05 6.35
C PHE A 203 7.72 4.51 7.76
N LEU A 204 7.80 3.65 8.78
CA LEU A 204 7.53 4.04 10.17
C LEU A 204 8.55 5.07 10.67
N ARG A 205 9.84 4.86 10.38
CA ARG A 205 10.90 5.80 10.75
C ARG A 205 10.74 7.17 10.08
N TYR A 206 10.24 7.23 8.85
CA TYR A 206 9.94 8.48 8.16
C TYR A 206 8.98 9.36 8.97
N PHE A 207 8.02 8.76 9.70
CA PHE A 207 7.10 9.46 10.59
C PHE A 207 7.57 9.53 12.06
N GLY A 208 8.86 9.27 12.33
CA GLY A 208 9.43 9.30 13.67
C GLY A 208 9.02 8.13 14.57
N ILE A 209 8.47 7.04 14.00
CA ILE A 209 8.02 5.87 14.73
C ILE A 209 9.14 4.83 14.74
N VAL A 210 9.75 4.63 15.91
CA VAL A 210 10.82 3.64 16.12
C VAL A 210 10.31 2.29 16.63
N ASP A 211 9.09 2.25 17.16
CA ASP A 211 8.46 1.02 17.64
C ASP A 211 8.04 0.15 16.45
N ALA A 212 8.79 -0.93 16.23
CA ALA A 212 8.55 -1.89 15.16
C ALA A 212 7.22 -2.67 15.33
N LYS A 213 6.56 -2.61 16.50
CA LYS A 213 5.22 -3.19 16.70
C LYS A 213 4.11 -2.32 16.10
N LYS A 214 4.40 -1.07 15.74
CA LYS A 214 3.42 -0.21 15.10
C LYS A 214 3.11 -0.69 13.69
N LYS A 215 1.83 -0.67 13.37
CA LYS A 215 1.30 -1.14 12.10
C LYS A 215 1.24 0.01 11.08
N PRO A 216 1.65 -0.21 9.81
CA PRO A 216 1.65 0.83 8.77
C PRO A 216 0.25 1.39 8.48
N GLU A 217 -0.80 0.57 8.59
CA GLU A 217 -2.20 0.97 8.39
C GLU A 217 -2.62 2.12 9.31
N ASN A 218 -2.05 2.24 10.52
CA ASN A 218 -2.32 3.36 11.43
C ASN A 218 -1.95 4.72 10.83
N ILE A 219 -0.91 4.75 10.00
CA ILE A 219 -0.48 5.96 9.29
C ILE A 219 -1.35 6.19 8.07
N PHE A 220 -1.73 5.12 7.36
CA PHE A 220 -2.65 5.24 6.24
C PHE A 220 -4.04 5.73 6.66
N PHE A 221 -4.54 5.39 7.85
CA PHE A 221 -5.77 5.97 8.40
C PHE A 221 -5.73 7.49 8.56
N LEU A 222 -4.53 8.07 8.71
CA LEU A 222 -4.33 9.53 8.80
C LEU A 222 -4.04 10.15 7.43
N LEU A 223 -3.20 9.50 6.62
CA LEU A 223 -2.79 10.01 5.31
C LEU A 223 -3.91 9.96 4.27
N VAL A 224 -4.64 8.84 4.17
CA VAL A 224 -5.66 8.66 3.11
C VAL A 224 -6.72 9.76 3.18
N PRO A 225 -7.35 10.07 4.32
CA PRO A 225 -8.31 11.16 4.40
C PRO A 225 -7.73 12.53 4.04
N PHE A 226 -6.48 12.79 4.40
CA PHE A 226 -5.79 14.02 4.07
C PHE A 226 -5.56 14.15 2.55
N ILE A 227 -5.03 13.12 1.90
CA ILE A 227 -4.78 13.12 0.45
C ILE A 227 -6.10 13.18 -0.32
N GLU A 228 -7.13 12.46 0.10
CA GLU A 228 -8.47 12.53 -0.51
C GLU A 228 -9.09 13.92 -0.44
N ARG A 229 -8.86 14.62 0.68
CA ARG A 229 -9.31 16.00 0.85
C ARG A 229 -8.53 16.98 -0.02
N LEU A 230 -7.21 16.79 -0.15
CA LEU A 230 -6.37 17.53 -1.06
C LEU A 230 -6.85 17.34 -2.51
N ARG A 231 -7.05 16.09 -2.93
CA ARG A 231 -7.58 15.74 -4.26
C ARG A 231 -8.88 16.46 -4.56
N ARG A 232 -9.85 16.42 -3.64
CA ARG A 232 -11.13 17.12 -3.79
C ARG A 232 -10.96 18.63 -3.91
N SER A 233 -10.07 19.21 -3.10
CA SER A 233 -9.78 20.65 -3.13
C SER A 233 -9.17 21.07 -4.47
N VAL A 234 -8.23 20.30 -5.02
CA VAL A 234 -7.66 20.53 -6.35
C VAL A 234 -8.73 20.43 -7.44
N GLN A 235 -9.57 19.40 -7.40
CA GLN A 235 -10.68 19.24 -8.35
C GLN A 235 -11.66 20.43 -8.30
N ASP A 236 -11.99 20.93 -7.11
CA ASP A 236 -12.88 22.08 -6.94
C ASP A 236 -12.24 23.39 -7.42
N MET A 237 -10.92 23.54 -7.26
CA MET A 237 -10.17 24.66 -7.83
C MET A 237 -10.25 24.67 -9.35
N VAL A 238 -9.99 23.53 -10.00
CA VAL A 238 -10.08 23.39 -11.46
C VAL A 238 -11.51 23.67 -11.95
N LYS A 239 -12.52 23.16 -11.26
CA LYS A 239 -13.94 23.43 -11.60
C LYS A 239 -14.30 24.91 -11.49
N LYS A 240 -13.82 25.60 -10.45
CA LYS A 240 -14.04 27.04 -10.26
C LYS A 240 -13.36 27.85 -11.36
N GLU A 241 -12.12 27.52 -11.71
CA GLU A 241 -11.39 28.17 -12.80
C GLU A 241 -12.09 27.99 -14.15
N ARG A 242 -12.59 26.79 -14.48
CA ARG A 242 -13.39 26.55 -15.69
C ARG A 242 -14.66 27.42 -15.74
N ARG A 243 -15.38 27.53 -14.61
CA ARG A 243 -16.58 28.37 -14.52
C ARG A 243 -16.26 29.86 -14.68
N SER A 244 -15.14 30.31 -14.12
CA SER A 244 -14.67 31.69 -14.27
C SER A 244 -14.15 31.98 -15.67
N ALA A 245 -13.46 31.06 -16.32
CA ALA A 245 -13.02 31.19 -17.72
C ALA A 245 -14.21 31.22 -18.69
N ASN A 246 -15.21 30.35 -18.49
CA ASN A 246 -16.44 30.38 -19.29
C ASN A 246 -17.27 31.66 -19.08
N LYS A 247 -17.14 32.33 -17.92
CA LYS A 247 -17.71 33.66 -17.66
C LYS A 247 -16.80 34.80 -18.18
N GLY A 248 -15.48 34.57 -18.18
CA GLY A 248 -14.41 35.49 -18.56
C GLY A 248 -14.14 35.56 -20.08
N GLN A 249 -14.76 34.69 -20.89
CA GLN A 249 -14.79 34.84 -22.36
C GLN A 249 -15.57 36.10 -22.83
N LYS A 250 -15.98 36.99 -21.91
CA LYS A 250 -16.42 38.35 -22.20
C LYS A 250 -15.43 39.46 -21.82
N LEU A 251 -14.35 39.22 -21.07
CA LEU A 251 -13.42 40.28 -20.65
C LEU A 251 -12.00 39.73 -20.39
N GLY A 252 -11.10 39.96 -21.36
CA GLY A 252 -9.67 40.26 -21.15
C GLY A 252 -8.72 39.12 -20.74
N ASP A 253 -7.65 38.96 -21.52
CA ASP A 253 -6.53 38.03 -21.31
C ASP A 253 -5.99 38.06 -19.88
N GLY A 254 -6.07 36.92 -19.17
CA GLY A 254 -5.62 36.78 -17.78
C GLY A 254 -4.25 36.09 -17.68
N GLU A 255 -3.32 36.73 -16.96
CA GLU A 255 -1.90 36.40 -16.73
C GLU A 255 -1.57 34.99 -16.18
N PHE A 256 -2.57 34.12 -15.95
CA PHE A 256 -2.39 32.79 -15.34
C PHE A 256 -2.83 31.61 -16.20
N ALA A 257 -3.17 31.84 -17.48
CA ALA A 257 -3.59 30.78 -18.41
C ALA A 257 -2.55 29.64 -18.52
N HIS A 258 -1.26 29.95 -18.41
CA HIS A 258 -0.17 28.98 -18.50
C HIS A 258 -0.08 28.02 -17.29
N VAL A 259 -0.40 28.50 -16.08
CA VAL A 259 -0.39 27.66 -14.85
C VAL A 259 -1.55 26.67 -14.88
N VAL A 260 -2.71 27.11 -15.37
CA VAL A 260 -3.89 26.27 -15.56
C VAL A 260 -3.66 25.25 -16.68
N ALA A 261 -2.99 25.63 -17.78
CA ALA A 261 -2.62 24.72 -18.87
C ALA A 261 -1.67 23.59 -18.43
N ASN A 262 -0.67 23.88 -17.60
CA ASN A 262 0.21 22.86 -17.05
C ASN A 262 -0.50 21.89 -16.09
N LEU A 263 -1.53 22.36 -15.38
CA LEU A 263 -2.42 21.49 -14.58
C LEU A 263 -3.43 20.72 -15.45
N GLN A 264 -3.73 21.18 -16.67
CA GLN A 264 -4.66 20.55 -17.62
C GLN A 264 -4.07 19.30 -18.30
N GLU A 265 -2.78 19.32 -18.68
CA GLU A 265 -2.12 18.17 -19.33
C GLU A 265 -1.95 16.96 -18.39
N GLN A 266 -1.84 17.20 -17.09
CA GLN A 266 -1.49 16.15 -16.12
C GLN A 266 -2.71 15.43 -15.51
N VAL A 267 -3.92 15.98 -15.69
CA VAL A 267 -5.18 15.39 -15.20
C VAL A 267 -5.91 14.61 -16.30
N ALA A 268 -5.41 14.62 -17.54
CA ALA A 268 -5.99 13.89 -18.68
C ALA A 268 -5.50 12.42 -18.81
N LEU A 269 -4.74 11.90 -17.84
CA LEU A 269 -4.27 10.50 -17.73
C LEU A 269 -4.54 9.93 -16.32
#